data_AF-A0A2E2C487-F1
#
_entry.id   AF-A0A2E2C487-F1
#
_cell.length_a   1.000
_cell.length_b   1.000
_cell.length_c   1.000
_cell.angle_alpha   90.00
_cell.angle_beta   90.00
_cell.angle_gamma   90.00
#
_symmetry.space_group_name_H-M   'P 1'
#
loop_
_entity.id
_entity.type
_entity.pdbx_description
1 polymer ?
#
loop_
_entity_poly.entity_id
_entity_poly.type
_entity_poly.pdbx_seq_one_letter_code
_entity_poly.pdbx_strand_id
1 'polypeptide(L)'
;MPNDLEKAIHGLVKIVVQEVVSDLQSRGLLVNPITSEQDSDSDDRFLLRAKEVAERLAISDRHLHKMTVEGVIPCVRIGQSVRYRAEAVQDWLREAESTEAPQPRKQASVKKKSIKTKEAKIPRKSQHNIVKKQTVTNTKKPEKVSNQKKGPKKKSGPKRTNPEPEQERTNPFRLLLKEIGVDRDTIGPVTFGELRQIAEVDIPVFHGWMYLGQGMPEEALEKLRMHFSKTI
;
A
#
# COMPACT_ATOMS: atom_id res chain seq x y z
N MET A 1 15.99 -47.79 -19.32
CA MET A 1 14.68 -47.85 -19.98
C MET A 1 13.48 -47.60 -19.03
N PRO A 2 13.46 -46.54 -18.17
CA PRO A 2 12.25 -46.17 -17.40
C PRO A 2 11.36 -45.11 -18.07
N ASN A 3 11.83 -44.46 -19.15
CA ASN A 3 11.19 -43.25 -19.69
C ASN A 3 9.83 -43.48 -20.38
N ASP A 4 9.52 -44.69 -20.85
CA ASP A 4 8.28 -44.94 -21.59
C ASP A 4 7.07 -45.12 -20.66
N LEU A 5 7.29 -45.72 -19.48
CA LEU A 5 6.25 -45.84 -18.47
C LEU A 5 5.87 -44.47 -17.89
N GLU A 6 6.87 -43.61 -17.64
CA GLU A 6 6.62 -42.25 -17.15
C GLU A 6 5.84 -41.39 -18.16
N LYS A 7 6.15 -41.53 -19.46
CA LYS A 7 5.40 -40.85 -20.52
C LYS A 7 3.95 -41.32 -20.60
N ALA A 8 3.71 -42.63 -20.44
CA ALA A 8 2.36 -43.18 -20.43
C ALA A 8 1.54 -42.66 -19.25
N ILE A 9 2.13 -42.62 -18.05
CA ILE A 9 1.48 -42.08 -16.84
C ILE A 9 1.17 -40.59 -17.02
N HIS A 10 2.11 -39.80 -17.54
CA HIS A 10 1.92 -38.37 -17.75
C HIS A 10 0.85 -38.07 -18.80
N GLY A 11 0.73 -38.91 -19.83
CA GLY A 11 -0.36 -38.84 -20.81
C GLY A 11 -1.73 -39.05 -20.15
N LEU A 12 -1.84 -40.07 -19.30
CA LEU A 12 -3.08 -40.38 -18.59
C LEU A 12 -3.51 -39.26 -17.64
N VAL A 13 -2.57 -38.71 -16.86
CA VAL A 13 -2.83 -37.59 -15.94
C VAL A 13 -3.31 -36.35 -16.71
N LYS A 14 -2.72 -36.06 -17.87
CA LYS A 14 -3.12 -34.91 -18.69
C LYS A 14 -4.57 -35.01 -19.18
N ILE A 15 -5.01 -36.20 -19.55
CA ILE A 15 -6.39 -36.46 -19.99
C ILE A 15 -7.36 -36.24 -18.83
N VAL A 16 -7.08 -36.82 -17.66
CA VAL A 16 -7.94 -36.68 -16.46
C VAL A 16 -8.02 -35.22 -16.03
N VAL A 17 -6.91 -34.48 -16.06
CA VAL A 17 -6.91 -33.05 -15.73
C VAL A 17 -7.73 -32.24 -16.74
N GLN A 18 -7.62 -32.51 -18.04
CA GLN A 18 -8.44 -31.82 -19.05
C GLN A 18 -9.93 -32.09 -18.88
N GLU A 19 -10.30 -33.32 -18.53
CA GLU A 19 -11.70 -33.70 -18.32
C GLU A 19 -12.28 -33.03 -17.07
N VAL A 20 -11.54 -33.01 -15.96
CA VAL A 20 -11.95 -32.30 -14.74
C VAL A 20 -12.06 -30.79 -14.98
N VAL A 21 -11.14 -30.18 -15.73
CA VAL A 21 -11.21 -28.75 -16.08
C VAL A 21 -12.44 -28.46 -16.95
N SER A 22 -12.76 -29.33 -17.91
CA SER A 22 -13.92 -29.19 -18.79
C SER A 22 -15.24 -29.39 -18.04
N ASP A 23 -15.29 -30.33 -17.10
CA ASP A 23 -16.45 -30.56 -16.24
C ASP A 23 -16.67 -29.39 -15.26
N LEU A 24 -15.60 -28.80 -14.71
CA LEU A 24 -15.68 -27.59 -13.88
C LEU A 24 -16.17 -26.36 -14.64
N GLN A 25 -15.74 -26.20 -15.91
CA GLN A 25 -16.26 -25.14 -16.80
C GLN A 25 -17.74 -25.37 -17.13
N SER A 26 -18.13 -26.61 -17.41
CA SER A 26 -19.51 -26.96 -17.78
C SER A 26 -20.49 -26.82 -16.60
N ARG A 27 -20.02 -27.03 -15.36
CA ARG A 27 -20.81 -26.89 -14.15
C ARG A 27 -20.95 -25.44 -13.65
N GLY A 28 -20.29 -24.47 -14.30
CA GLY A 28 -20.34 -23.07 -13.88
C GLY A 28 -19.79 -22.82 -12.47
N LEU A 29 -18.95 -23.71 -11.94
CA LEU A 29 -18.39 -23.62 -10.58
C LEU A 29 -17.01 -22.94 -10.53
N LEU A 30 -16.40 -22.66 -11.68
CA LEU A 30 -15.33 -21.66 -11.77
C LEU A 30 -15.90 -20.26 -12.03
N VAL A 31 -16.76 -19.84 -11.13
CA VAL A 31 -17.13 -18.43 -10.95
C VAL A 31 -16.07 -17.85 -10.00
N ASN A 32 -14.93 -17.49 -10.57
CA ASN A 32 -14.14 -16.37 -10.04
C ASN A 32 -14.45 -15.10 -10.84
N PRO A 33 -15.52 -14.38 -10.51
CA PRO A 33 -15.60 -12.94 -10.71
C PRO A 33 -16.05 -12.30 -9.39
N ILE A 34 -15.14 -12.26 -8.41
CA ILE A 34 -15.24 -11.22 -7.37
C ILE A 34 -14.79 -9.85 -7.94
N THR A 35 -14.34 -9.82 -9.19
CA THR A 35 -14.08 -8.58 -9.94
C THR A 35 -14.98 -8.48 -11.16
N SER A 36 -16.05 -7.69 -11.00
CA SER A 36 -16.38 -6.63 -11.97
C SER A 36 -17.03 -7.01 -13.31
N GLU A 37 -18.12 -7.78 -13.30
CA GLU A 37 -19.03 -7.93 -14.46
C GLU A 37 -20.41 -7.32 -14.15
N GLN A 38 -20.43 -6.24 -13.35
CA GLN A 38 -21.65 -5.56 -12.89
C GLN A 38 -21.73 -4.11 -13.41
N ASP A 39 -21.12 -3.84 -14.58
CA ASP A 39 -20.99 -2.47 -15.11
C ASP A 39 -21.73 -2.21 -16.43
N SER A 40 -22.26 -3.21 -17.14
CA SER A 40 -22.91 -2.99 -18.44
C SER A 40 -24.34 -2.41 -18.38
N ASP A 41 -24.97 -2.36 -17.21
CA ASP A 41 -26.30 -1.74 -17.02
C ASP A 41 -26.20 -0.29 -16.49
N SER A 42 -25.02 0.32 -16.59
CA SER A 42 -24.72 1.62 -15.96
C SER A 42 -24.96 2.84 -16.85
N ASP A 43 -25.29 2.66 -18.13
CA ASP A 43 -25.43 3.79 -19.06
C ASP A 43 -26.69 4.65 -18.82
N ASP A 44 -27.67 4.13 -18.07
CA ASP A 44 -28.87 4.90 -17.68
C ASP A 44 -28.68 5.76 -16.42
N ARG A 45 -27.52 5.69 -15.76
CA ARG A 45 -27.26 6.50 -14.57
C ARG A 45 -26.86 7.92 -14.96
N PHE A 46 -27.75 8.88 -14.69
CA PHE A 46 -27.53 10.33 -14.92
C PHE A 46 -26.24 10.89 -14.26
N LEU A 47 -25.76 10.25 -13.18
CA LEU A 47 -24.58 10.66 -12.42
C LEU A 47 -23.56 9.54 -12.32
N LEU A 48 -22.40 9.76 -12.95
CA LEU A 48 -21.25 8.86 -12.95
C LEU A 48 -20.41 9.00 -11.68
N ARG A 49 -19.80 7.87 -11.28
CA ARG A 49 -18.78 7.81 -10.22
C ARG A 49 -17.43 8.27 -10.76
N ALA A 50 -16.52 8.66 -9.85
CA ALA A 50 -15.18 9.09 -10.25
C ALA A 50 -14.41 8.02 -11.04
N LYS A 51 -14.49 6.75 -10.62
CA LYS A 51 -13.84 5.63 -11.31
C LYS A 51 -14.36 5.46 -12.75
N GLU A 52 -15.67 5.47 -12.93
CA GLU A 52 -16.32 5.36 -14.25
C GLU A 52 -15.89 6.50 -15.19
N VAL A 53 -15.78 7.74 -14.68
CA VAL A 53 -15.29 8.88 -15.47
C VAL A 53 -13.82 8.74 -15.82
N ALA A 54 -12.99 8.27 -14.87
CA ALA A 54 -11.57 8.04 -15.11
C ALA A 54 -11.34 6.98 -16.20
N GLU A 55 -12.12 5.90 -16.17
CA GLU A 55 -12.13 4.86 -17.19
C GLU A 55 -12.59 5.42 -18.55
N ARG A 56 -13.69 6.18 -18.62
CA ARG A 56 -14.17 6.80 -19.86
C ARG A 56 -13.18 7.78 -20.49
N LEU A 57 -12.44 8.53 -19.66
CA LEU A 57 -11.43 9.47 -20.11
C LEU A 57 -10.05 8.83 -20.31
N ALA A 58 -9.90 7.53 -20.03
CA ALA A 58 -8.62 6.81 -20.05
C ALA A 58 -7.51 7.49 -19.23
N ILE A 59 -7.86 8.04 -18.05
CA ILE A 59 -6.92 8.68 -17.11
C ILE A 59 -6.92 7.97 -15.76
N SER A 60 -5.85 8.16 -14.97
CA SER A 60 -5.82 7.65 -13.59
C SER A 60 -6.79 8.42 -12.68
N ASP A 61 -7.39 7.72 -11.70
CA ASP A 61 -8.25 8.31 -10.65
C ASP A 61 -7.60 9.51 -9.95
N ARG A 62 -6.30 9.43 -9.70
CA ARG A 62 -5.52 10.50 -9.06
C ARG A 62 -5.47 11.75 -9.93
N HIS A 63 -5.35 11.57 -11.25
CA HIS A 63 -5.35 12.70 -12.20
C HIS A 63 -6.74 13.34 -12.29
N LEU A 64 -7.78 12.51 -12.40
CA LEU A 64 -9.16 13.00 -12.36
C LEU A 64 -9.42 13.82 -11.09
N HIS A 65 -9.02 13.29 -9.92
CA HIS A 65 -9.18 14.00 -8.65
C HIS A 65 -8.49 15.37 -8.64
N LYS A 66 -7.28 15.46 -9.21
CA LYS A 66 -6.56 16.73 -9.35
C LYS A 66 -7.36 17.72 -10.21
N MET A 67 -7.87 17.27 -11.35
CA MET A 67 -8.72 18.10 -12.23
C MET A 67 -10.00 18.56 -11.55
N THR A 68 -10.62 17.72 -10.70
CA THR A 68 -11.77 18.09 -9.88
C THR A 68 -11.44 19.18 -8.86
N VAL A 69 -10.27 19.08 -8.22
CA VAL A 69 -9.81 20.06 -7.21
C VAL A 69 -9.47 21.39 -7.88
N GLU A 70 -8.87 21.33 -9.07
CA GLU A 70 -8.59 22.51 -9.90
C GLU A 70 -9.85 23.12 -10.52
N GLY A 71 -10.98 22.40 -10.50
CA GLY A 71 -12.25 22.86 -11.07
C GLY A 71 -12.30 22.80 -12.60
N VAL A 72 -11.43 22.01 -13.22
CA VAL A 72 -11.33 21.87 -14.69
C VAL A 72 -12.50 21.06 -15.25
N ILE A 73 -12.93 20.01 -14.54
CA ILE A 73 -14.05 19.16 -14.95
C ILE A 73 -15.29 19.53 -14.12
N PRO A 74 -16.45 19.76 -14.77
CA PRO A 74 -17.69 20.07 -14.07
C PRO A 74 -18.11 18.90 -13.17
N CYS A 75 -18.34 19.16 -11.88
CA CYS A 75 -18.70 18.14 -10.90
C CYS A 75 -19.80 18.60 -9.94
N VAL A 76 -20.58 17.64 -9.44
CA VAL A 76 -21.63 17.83 -8.43
C VAL A 76 -21.15 17.19 -7.12
N ARG A 77 -21.09 17.98 -6.05
CA ARG A 77 -20.72 17.49 -4.71
C ARG A 77 -21.98 17.20 -3.90
N ILE A 78 -22.07 15.97 -3.38
CA ILE A 78 -23.15 15.52 -2.50
C ILE A 78 -22.49 15.03 -1.20
N GLY A 79 -22.44 15.90 -0.19
CA GLY A 79 -21.69 15.65 1.04
C GLY A 79 -20.19 15.50 0.78
N GLN A 80 -19.63 14.34 1.12
CA GLN A 80 -18.22 14.00 0.88
C GLN A 80 -17.99 13.33 -0.49
N SER A 81 -19.06 12.94 -1.19
CA SER A 81 -18.97 12.25 -2.48
C SER A 81 -19.02 13.22 -3.64
N VAL A 82 -18.22 12.95 -4.68
CA VAL A 82 -18.23 13.68 -5.95
C VAL A 82 -18.89 12.82 -7.02
N ARG A 83 -19.79 13.42 -7.79
CA ARG A 83 -20.48 12.81 -8.94
C ARG A 83 -20.33 13.69 -10.17
N TYR A 84 -20.42 13.08 -11.35
CA TYR A 84 -20.26 13.77 -12.63
C TYR A 84 -21.49 13.51 -13.49
N ARG A 85 -22.01 14.54 -14.15
CA ARG A 85 -23.05 14.34 -15.16
C ARG A 85 -22.40 13.80 -16.43
N ALA A 86 -22.93 12.74 -17.00
CA ALA A 86 -22.38 12.13 -18.21
C ALA A 86 -22.30 13.14 -19.37
N GLU A 87 -23.38 13.91 -19.58
CA GLU A 87 -23.46 14.97 -20.59
C GLU A 87 -22.37 16.03 -20.40
N ALA A 88 -22.18 16.52 -19.17
CA ALA A 88 -21.21 17.58 -18.89
C ALA A 88 -19.76 17.14 -19.13
N VAL A 89 -19.45 15.84 -18.92
CA VAL A 89 -18.13 15.28 -19.24
C VAL A 89 -17.93 15.19 -20.75
N GLN A 90 -18.97 14.82 -21.52
CA GLN A 90 -18.92 14.78 -22.98
C GLN A 90 -18.79 16.19 -23.60
N ASP A 91 -19.54 17.16 -23.08
CA ASP A 91 -19.46 18.56 -23.52
C ASP A 91 -18.07 19.13 -23.26
N TRP A 92 -17.51 18.86 -22.09
CA TRP A 92 -16.14 19.22 -21.75
C TRP A 92 -15.12 18.60 -22.71
N LEU A 93 -15.28 17.33 -23.08
CA LEU A 93 -14.38 16.67 -24.03
C LEU A 93 -14.44 17.35 -25.42
N ARG A 94 -15.65 17.69 -25.88
CA ARG A 94 -15.87 18.41 -27.13
C ARG A 94 -15.24 19.81 -27.12
N GLU A 95 -15.32 20.51 -25.99
CA GLU A 95 -14.68 21.81 -25.81
C GLU A 95 -13.15 21.70 -25.79
N ALA A 96 -12.62 20.66 -25.13
CA ALA A 96 -11.19 20.37 -25.13
C ALA A 96 -10.66 20.08 -26.54
N GLU A 97 -11.37 19.26 -27.31
CA GLU A 97 -11.05 18.98 -28.73
C GLU A 97 -11.09 20.25 -29.59
N SER A 98 -12.05 21.14 -29.33
CA SER A 98 -12.20 22.40 -30.08
C SER A 98 -11.11 23.43 -29.73
N THR A 99 -10.70 23.46 -28.46
CA THR A 99 -9.67 24.38 -27.96
C THR A 99 -8.26 23.92 -28.34
N GLU A 100 -8.07 22.61 -28.52
CA GLU A 100 -6.79 21.99 -28.83
C GLU A 100 -6.47 21.94 -30.33
N ALA A 101 -7.11 22.78 -31.17
CA ALA A 101 -6.49 23.16 -32.44
C ALA A 101 -5.10 23.72 -32.11
N PRO A 102 -4.02 22.96 -32.39
CA PRO A 102 -2.75 23.23 -31.76
C PRO A 102 -2.23 24.50 -32.38
N GLN A 103 -2.29 25.61 -31.63
CA GLN A 103 -1.26 26.60 -31.83
C GLN A 103 0.02 25.84 -31.53
N PRO A 104 0.88 25.59 -32.54
CA PRO A 104 2.12 24.88 -32.31
C PRO A 104 2.77 25.64 -31.18
N ARG A 105 2.92 24.98 -30.03
CA ARG A 105 3.61 25.55 -28.88
C ARG A 105 4.97 25.90 -29.45
N LYS A 106 5.15 27.15 -29.84
CA LYS A 106 6.42 27.72 -30.19
C LYS A 106 7.19 27.44 -28.93
N GLN A 107 8.04 26.43 -29.00
CA GLN A 107 8.97 26.12 -27.95
C GLN A 107 9.82 27.37 -27.89
N ALA A 108 9.36 28.35 -27.13
CA ALA A 108 10.11 29.51 -26.75
C ALA A 108 11.24 28.87 -25.99
N SER A 109 12.34 28.71 -26.71
CA SER A 109 13.64 28.34 -26.21
C SER A 109 13.98 29.44 -25.21
N VAL A 110 13.47 29.28 -23.98
CA VAL A 110 13.92 30.03 -22.83
C VAL A 110 15.34 29.54 -22.62
N LYS A 111 16.25 30.16 -23.36
CA LYS A 111 17.68 30.21 -23.10
C LYS A 111 17.80 30.44 -21.60
N LYS A 112 18.14 29.38 -20.86
CA LYS A 112 18.52 29.43 -19.46
C LYS A 112 19.64 30.46 -19.36
N LYS A 113 19.30 31.72 -19.07
CA LYS A 113 20.26 32.65 -18.53
C LYS A 113 20.63 32.07 -17.17
N SER A 114 21.86 31.61 -17.08
CA SER A 114 22.53 31.19 -15.88
C SER A 114 22.42 32.29 -14.82
N ILE A 115 21.41 32.19 -13.95
CA ILE A 115 21.39 32.95 -12.72
C ILE A 115 22.49 32.33 -11.86
N LYS A 116 23.65 32.96 -11.93
CA LYS A 116 24.81 32.76 -11.06
C LYS A 116 24.39 33.13 -9.64
N THR A 117 23.74 32.18 -8.96
CA THR A 117 23.36 32.31 -7.56
C THR A 117 24.65 32.30 -6.76
N LYS A 118 24.98 33.45 -6.17
CA LYS A 118 26.10 33.59 -5.24
C LYS A 118 25.82 32.68 -4.05
N GLU A 119 26.66 31.67 -3.89
CA GLU A 119 26.70 30.81 -2.70
C GLU A 119 26.91 31.69 -1.46
N ALA A 120 25.92 31.70 -0.56
CA ALA A 120 26.17 32.10 0.81
C ALA A 120 26.99 31.00 1.48
N LYS A 121 28.27 31.30 1.72
CA LYS A 121 29.20 30.50 2.52
C LYS A 121 28.58 30.21 3.89
N ILE A 122 28.08 29.00 4.08
CA ILE A 122 27.91 28.42 5.42
C ILE A 122 29.28 27.87 5.83
N PRO A 123 29.88 28.33 6.94
CA PRO A 123 31.18 27.84 7.37
C PRO A 123 31.06 26.38 7.82
N ARG A 124 31.60 25.47 6.99
CA ARG A 124 31.95 24.11 7.40
C ARG A 124 33.05 24.21 8.46
N LYS A 125 32.69 24.07 9.74
CA LYS A 125 33.64 23.71 10.78
C LYS A 125 33.97 22.23 10.61
N SER A 126 35.09 21.98 9.93
CA SER A 126 35.87 20.77 10.04
C SER A 126 36.61 20.78 11.39
N GLN A 127 36.38 19.78 12.23
CA GLN A 127 37.44 19.29 13.12
C GLN A 127 37.53 17.78 13.00
N HIS A 128 38.70 17.36 12.55
CA HIS A 128 39.21 16.02 12.45
C HIS A 128 39.47 15.40 13.83
N ASN A 129 39.42 14.06 13.83
CA ASN A 129 40.21 13.13 14.62
C ASN A 129 40.02 13.12 16.14
N ILE A 130 39.75 11.93 16.69
CA ILE A 130 40.76 11.14 17.42
C ILE A 130 40.19 9.73 17.67
N VAL A 131 40.99 8.74 17.28
CA VAL A 131 40.85 7.33 17.67
C VAL A 131 41.32 7.17 19.12
N LYS A 132 40.56 6.43 19.95
CA LYS A 132 40.99 5.38 20.90
C LYS A 132 40.24 5.39 22.23
N LYS A 133 39.97 4.14 22.66
CA LYS A 133 39.85 3.59 24.02
C LYS A 133 38.49 3.61 24.73
N GLN A 134 38.05 2.36 24.94
CA GLN A 134 37.29 1.84 26.08
C GLN A 134 37.45 2.67 27.36
N THR A 135 36.33 3.02 28.01
CA THR A 135 36.21 2.91 29.47
C THR A 135 34.73 2.86 29.88
N VAL A 136 34.41 1.88 30.70
CA VAL A 136 33.20 1.76 31.52
C VAL A 136 33.13 2.93 32.50
N THR A 137 31.95 3.54 32.72
CA THR A 137 31.38 3.92 34.04
C THR A 137 30.17 4.86 33.89
N ASN A 138 28.99 4.31 34.17
CA ASN A 138 28.08 4.77 35.22
C ASN A 138 28.01 6.29 35.53
N THR A 139 27.00 7.03 35.06
CA THR A 139 26.40 8.14 35.86
C THR A 139 25.04 8.63 35.36
N LYS A 140 24.07 8.59 36.27
CA LYS A 140 23.02 9.59 36.57
C LYS A 140 22.25 10.29 35.44
N LYS A 141 21.00 9.82 35.29
CA LYS A 141 19.74 10.59 35.35
C LYS A 141 19.89 12.11 35.56
N PRO A 142 19.35 12.93 34.64
CA PRO A 142 18.82 14.24 34.99
C PRO A 142 17.29 14.25 34.88
N GLU A 143 16.65 14.49 36.02
CA GLU A 143 15.34 15.13 36.09
C GLU A 143 15.35 16.42 35.26
N LYS A 144 14.44 16.53 34.30
CA LYS A 144 14.05 17.81 33.71
C LYS A 144 12.54 17.95 33.70
N VAL A 145 12.07 18.59 34.77
CA VAL A 145 11.06 19.65 34.84
C VAL A 145 10.22 19.78 33.57
N SER A 146 9.04 19.17 33.64
CA SER A 146 7.91 19.37 32.74
C SER A 146 7.37 20.79 32.91
N ASN A 147 7.70 21.69 31.97
CA ASN A 147 6.99 22.95 31.80
C ASN A 147 5.67 22.66 31.07
N GLN A 148 4.61 22.47 31.85
CA GLN A 148 3.24 22.33 31.36
C GLN A 148 2.77 23.65 30.72
N LYS A 149 2.96 23.77 29.40
CA LYS A 149 2.28 24.78 28.60
C LYS A 149 0.82 24.34 28.45
N LYS A 150 -0.08 24.96 29.22
CA LYS A 150 -1.54 24.77 29.14
C LYS A 150 -2.04 25.12 27.74
N GLY A 151 -2.17 24.11 26.89
CA GLY A 151 -2.86 24.20 25.61
C GLY A 151 -4.38 24.25 25.82
N PRO A 152 -5.14 24.88 24.90
CA PRO A 152 -6.59 25.05 25.03
C PRO A 152 -7.29 23.70 25.08
N LYS A 153 -8.16 23.54 26.08
CA LYS A 153 -9.04 22.38 26.29
C LYS A 153 -9.87 22.13 25.02
N LYS A 154 -9.45 21.15 24.21
CA LYS A 154 -10.30 20.57 23.16
C LYS A 154 -11.49 19.90 23.83
N LYS A 155 -12.69 20.42 23.54
CA LYS A 155 -13.96 19.84 23.95
C LYS A 155 -14.00 18.39 23.49
N SER A 156 -14.06 17.48 24.44
CA SER A 156 -14.30 16.05 24.24
C SER A 156 -15.63 15.89 23.52
N GLY A 157 -15.56 15.48 22.26
CA GLY A 157 -16.71 15.04 21.49
C GLY A 157 -17.34 13.78 22.11
N PRO A 158 -18.60 13.48 21.76
CA PRO A 158 -19.36 12.39 22.35
C PRO A 158 -18.60 11.07 22.22
N LYS A 159 -18.48 10.40 23.37
CA LYS A 159 -17.87 9.09 23.54
C LYS A 159 -18.58 8.11 22.58
N ARG A 160 -17.93 7.80 21.46
CA ARG A 160 -18.38 6.78 20.52
C ARG A 160 -18.47 5.46 21.29
N THR A 161 -19.70 4.98 21.44
CA THR A 161 -20.01 3.63 21.90
C THR A 161 -19.25 2.63 21.03
N ASN A 162 -18.73 1.59 21.69
CA ASN A 162 -17.87 0.52 21.16
C ASN A 162 -17.99 0.32 19.65
N PRO A 163 -16.90 0.49 18.88
CA PRO A 163 -16.85 -0.14 17.57
C PRO A 163 -17.04 -1.64 17.80
N GLU A 164 -18.15 -2.15 17.25
CA GLU A 164 -18.29 -3.52 16.79
C GLU A 164 -16.91 -4.07 16.40
N PRO A 165 -16.48 -5.26 16.88
CA PRO A 165 -15.12 -5.74 16.69
C PRO A 165 -14.86 -5.77 15.19
N GLU A 166 -14.24 -4.68 14.70
CA GLU A 166 -13.78 -4.53 13.34
C GLU A 166 -13.05 -5.81 13.10
N GLN A 167 -13.57 -6.64 12.18
CA GLN A 167 -12.98 -7.90 11.77
C GLN A 167 -11.48 -7.71 11.84
N GLU A 168 -10.87 -8.20 12.93
CA GLU A 168 -9.49 -7.88 13.24
C GLU A 168 -8.77 -8.53 12.10
N ARG A 169 -8.42 -7.76 11.07
CA ARG A 169 -7.74 -8.24 9.89
C ARG A 169 -6.58 -8.99 10.45
N THR A 170 -6.66 -10.32 10.40
CA THR A 170 -5.95 -11.17 11.34
C THR A 170 -4.49 -10.94 11.07
N ASN A 171 -3.88 -10.05 11.87
CA ASN A 171 -2.59 -9.52 11.50
C ASN A 171 -1.66 -10.72 11.60
N PRO A 172 -1.02 -11.16 10.51
CA PRO A 172 -0.28 -12.42 10.47
C PRO A 172 0.77 -12.47 11.59
N PHE A 173 1.28 -11.30 11.97
CA PHE A 173 2.17 -11.14 13.11
C PHE A 173 1.55 -11.52 14.46
N ARG A 174 0.28 -11.19 14.72
CA ARG A 174 -0.42 -11.59 15.95
C ARG A 174 -0.64 -13.10 16.01
N LEU A 175 -0.93 -13.74 14.88
CA LEU A 175 -1.06 -15.20 14.82
C LEU A 175 0.27 -15.88 15.15
N LEU A 176 1.36 -15.39 14.56
CA LEU A 176 2.69 -15.92 14.82
C LEU A 176 3.12 -15.74 16.27
N LEU A 177 2.85 -14.59 16.91
CA LEU A 177 3.14 -14.41 18.33
C LEU A 177 2.33 -15.38 19.21
N LYS A 178 1.05 -15.59 18.87
CA LYS A 178 0.18 -16.55 19.56
C LYS A 178 0.69 -17.99 19.38
N GLU A 179 1.18 -18.34 18.19
CA GLU A 179 1.76 -19.64 17.87
C GLU A 179 3.09 -19.88 18.60
N ILE A 180 3.88 -18.83 18.79
CA ILE A 180 5.13 -18.85 19.55
C ILE A 180 4.88 -18.80 21.07
N GLY A 181 3.64 -18.48 21.49
CA GLY A 181 3.26 -18.38 22.90
C GLY A 181 3.79 -17.14 23.60
N VAL A 182 4.01 -16.04 22.88
CA VAL A 182 4.51 -14.79 23.44
C VAL A 182 3.44 -13.70 23.37
N ASP A 183 3.19 -13.07 24.52
CA ASP A 183 2.23 -11.97 24.61
C ASP A 183 2.77 -10.70 23.96
N ARG A 184 1.91 -9.98 23.24
CA ARG A 184 2.31 -8.75 22.55
C ARG A 184 2.73 -7.66 23.53
N ASP A 185 2.18 -7.66 24.73
CA ASP A 185 2.41 -6.62 25.73
C ASP A 185 3.78 -6.77 26.42
N THR A 186 4.39 -7.96 26.38
CA THR A 186 5.73 -8.21 26.92
C THR A 186 6.82 -7.79 25.94
N ILE A 187 6.53 -7.78 24.63
CA ILE A 187 7.48 -7.37 23.61
C ILE A 187 7.29 -5.87 23.35
N GLY A 188 8.39 -5.11 23.36
CA GLY A 188 8.38 -3.73 22.88
C GLY A 188 7.90 -3.60 21.42
N PRO A 189 7.73 -2.38 20.90
CA PRO A 189 7.30 -2.18 19.52
C PRO A 189 8.34 -2.75 18.53
N VAL A 190 8.10 -3.95 18.01
CA VAL A 190 8.96 -4.58 17.00
C VAL A 190 8.50 -4.15 15.61
N THR A 191 9.45 -3.69 14.81
CA THR A 191 9.20 -3.32 13.42
C THR A 191 9.28 -4.54 12.49
N PHE A 192 8.60 -4.49 11.34
CA PHE A 192 8.68 -5.55 10.33
C PHE A 192 10.12 -5.80 9.84
N GLY A 193 10.97 -4.77 9.86
CA GLY A 193 12.38 -4.90 9.51
C GLY A 193 13.18 -5.72 10.51
N GLU A 194 12.94 -5.50 11.81
CA GLU A 194 13.58 -6.28 12.89
C GLU A 194 13.12 -7.73 12.87
N LEU A 195 11.82 -7.98 12.68
CA LEU A 195 11.27 -9.34 12.51
C LEU A 195 11.96 -10.11 11.39
N ARG A 196 12.11 -9.47 10.23
CA ARG A 196 12.81 -10.07 9.09
C ARG A 196 14.28 -10.37 9.41
N GLN A 197 14.96 -9.46 10.12
CA GLN A 197 16.36 -9.64 10.51
C GLN A 197 16.54 -10.78 11.51
N ILE A 198 15.68 -10.86 12.54
CA ILE A 198 15.73 -11.93 13.56
C ILE A 198 15.43 -13.29 12.91
N ALA A 199 14.47 -13.33 12.01
CA ALA A 199 14.07 -14.55 11.30
C ALA A 199 15.08 -14.97 10.21
N GLU A 200 16.04 -14.11 9.85
CA GLU A 200 17.04 -14.32 8.79
C GLU A 200 16.43 -14.81 7.46
N VAL A 201 15.27 -14.27 7.08
CA VAL A 201 14.56 -14.62 5.84
C VAL A 201 14.69 -13.53 4.79
N ASP A 202 14.75 -13.95 3.54
CA ASP A 202 14.74 -13.04 2.40
C ASP A 202 13.41 -12.29 2.28
N ILE A 203 13.47 -11.10 1.66
CA ILE A 203 12.31 -10.23 1.45
C ILE A 203 11.14 -10.95 0.76
N PRO A 204 11.35 -11.75 -0.31
CA PRO A 204 10.24 -12.44 -0.99
C PRO A 204 9.53 -13.45 -0.09
N VAL A 205 10.29 -14.23 0.70
CA VAL A 205 9.74 -15.22 1.63
C VAL A 205 8.93 -14.53 2.72
N PHE A 206 9.48 -13.45 3.30
CA PHE A 206 8.79 -12.66 4.31
C PHE A 206 7.51 -12.01 3.77
N HIS A 207 7.53 -11.50 2.54
CA HIS A 207 6.36 -10.91 1.89
C HIS A 207 5.30 -11.96 1.52
N GLY A 208 5.72 -13.15 1.10
CA GLY A 208 4.83 -14.28 0.84
C GLY A 208 4.07 -14.71 2.09
N TRP A 209 4.76 -14.77 3.23
CA TRP A 209 4.12 -15.03 4.51
C TRP A 209 3.14 -13.92 4.94
N MET A 210 3.57 -12.65 4.85
CA MET A 210 2.74 -11.50 5.28
C MET A 210 1.47 -11.30 4.45
N TYR A 211 1.53 -11.50 3.13
CA TYR A 211 0.45 -11.05 2.23
C TYR A 211 -0.17 -12.16 1.40
N LEU A 212 0.54 -13.27 1.18
CA LEU A 212 0.07 -14.37 0.35
C LEU A 212 -0.38 -15.59 1.16
N GLY A 213 -0.31 -15.52 2.49
CA GLY A 213 -0.71 -16.61 3.38
C GLY A 213 0.19 -17.85 3.25
N GLN A 214 1.41 -17.69 2.72
CA GLN A 214 2.38 -18.78 2.71
C GLN A 214 2.87 -19.05 4.13
N GLY A 215 3.18 -20.32 4.46
CA GLY A 215 3.79 -20.66 5.74
C GLY A 215 5.20 -20.08 5.86
N MET A 216 5.59 -19.66 7.06
CA MET A 216 6.97 -19.26 7.33
C MET A 216 7.84 -20.53 7.49
N PRO A 217 9.08 -20.58 6.98
CA PRO A 217 9.95 -21.74 7.18
C PRO A 217 10.22 -22.00 8.68
N GLU A 218 10.28 -23.27 9.08
CA GLU A 218 10.42 -23.65 10.50
C GLU A 218 11.71 -23.10 11.12
N GLU A 219 12.82 -23.08 10.37
CA GLU A 219 14.10 -22.50 10.82
C GLU A 219 13.95 -21.02 11.26
N ALA A 220 13.11 -20.26 10.55
CA ALA A 220 12.83 -18.87 10.88
C ALA A 220 11.96 -18.75 12.14
N LEU A 221 11.00 -19.67 12.33
CA LEU A 221 10.18 -19.74 13.54
C LEU A 221 11.03 -20.07 14.77
N GLU A 222 11.97 -21.00 14.66
CA GLU A 222 12.92 -21.34 15.73
C GLU A 222 13.79 -20.14 16.14
N LYS A 223 14.32 -19.39 15.17
CA LYS A 223 15.11 -18.17 15.44
C LYS A 223 14.29 -17.11 16.18
N LEU A 224 13.02 -16.91 15.79
CA LEU A 224 12.12 -16.01 16.50
C LEU A 224 11.83 -16.51 17.93
N ARG A 225 11.56 -17.81 18.11
CA ARG A 225 11.37 -18.43 19.43
C ARG A 225 12.58 -18.19 20.34
N MET A 226 13.80 -18.44 19.84
CA MET A 226 15.04 -18.21 20.59
C MET A 226 15.27 -16.73 20.95
N HIS A 227 14.95 -15.82 20.03
CA HIS A 227 15.14 -14.40 20.27
C HIS A 227 14.17 -13.86 21.33
N PHE A 228 12.89 -14.22 21.23
CA PHE A 228 11.89 -13.76 22.20
C PHE A 228 12.07 -14.44 23.56
N SER A 229 12.45 -15.71 23.63
CA SER A 229 12.75 -16.38 24.91
C SER A 229 13.93 -15.77 25.65
N LYS A 230 14.88 -15.15 24.94
CA LYS A 230 16.02 -14.43 25.54
C LYS A 230 15.65 -13.01 26.02
N THR A 231 14.58 -12.44 25.46
CA THR A 231 14.18 -11.05 25.74
C THR A 231 13.23 -10.95 26.93
N ILE A 232 12.47 -12.01 27.20
CA ILE A 232 11.56 -12.17 28.35
C ILE A 232 12.37 -12.64 29.56
#